data_AF-A0A4U7L340-F1
#
_entry.id   AF-A0A4U7L340-F1
#
_cell.length_a   1.000
_cell.length_b   1.000
_cell.length_c   1.000
_cell.angle_alpha   90.00
_cell.angle_beta   90.00
_cell.angle_gamma   90.00
#
_symmetry.space_group_name_H-M   'P 1'
#
loop_
_entity.id
_entity.type
_entity.pdbx_description
1 polymer ?
#
loop_
_entity_poly.entity_id
_entity_poly.type
_entity_poly.pdbx_seq_one_letter_code
_entity_poly.pdbx_strand_id
1 'polypeptide(L)'
;MAPKFRFDSSRVHNEVWSRTRGFTEQQKAAFTAGCARRTMGLYKAWEPSGEAFSILERGLQLVWCAAGGHAITPELASAANCELEALLLDEDDDDWTGKSSVLDSAAIAVMRSIDVALGAEFQYMEWCVSQLLDSAYFIVNEASDSSDYVLDPEAWPFFAQVLSVLWQDLDALSGDCDLHREFLATYQSRVEQESAQMASEARALLDA
;
A
#
# COMPACT_ATOMS: atom_id res chain seq x y z
N MET A 1 19.19 4.93 16.33
CA MET A 1 18.55 4.35 17.54
C MET A 1 17.76 3.12 17.09
N ALA A 2 17.76 2.01 17.83
CA ALA A 2 17.23 0.69 17.38
C ALA A 2 15.78 0.74 16.84
N PRO A 3 15.38 -0.17 15.91
CA PRO A 3 14.07 -0.08 15.28
C PRO A 3 12.94 -0.18 16.30
N LYS A 4 12.03 0.78 16.20
CA LYS A 4 10.69 0.81 16.80
C LYS A 4 10.02 -0.56 16.55
N PHE A 5 9.53 -1.23 17.59
CA PHE A 5 8.84 -2.52 17.46
C PHE A 5 7.66 -2.36 16.50
N ARG A 6 7.76 -2.98 15.32
CA ARG A 6 6.70 -3.09 14.32
C ARG A 6 5.63 -4.04 14.85
N PHE A 7 4.38 -3.81 14.44
CA PHE A 7 3.32 -4.82 14.50
C PHE A 7 3.91 -6.17 14.06
N ASP A 8 3.71 -7.24 14.84
CA ASP A 8 4.16 -8.57 14.45
C ASP A 8 3.29 -9.08 13.29
N SER A 9 3.66 -8.63 12.10
CA SER A 9 3.03 -8.98 10.84
C SER A 9 3.49 -10.35 10.34
N SER A 10 4.29 -11.12 11.09
CA SER A 10 4.82 -12.42 10.63
C SER A 10 3.71 -13.38 10.20
N ARG A 11 2.58 -13.40 10.93
CA ARG A 11 1.38 -14.16 10.54
C ARG A 11 0.83 -13.69 9.20
N VAL A 12 0.72 -12.37 9.01
CA VAL A 12 0.17 -11.77 7.80
C VAL A 12 1.08 -12.05 6.60
N HIS A 13 2.39 -11.85 6.76
CA HIS A 13 3.38 -12.15 5.73
C HIS A 13 3.37 -13.62 5.32
N ASN A 14 3.37 -14.55 6.28
CA ASN A 14 3.30 -15.98 5.98
C ASN A 14 2.05 -16.36 5.17
N GLU A 15 0.90 -15.75 5.49
CA GLU A 15 -0.35 -16.01 4.77
C GLU A 15 -0.33 -15.41 3.36
N VAL A 16 0.11 -14.15 3.22
CA VAL A 16 0.29 -13.50 1.91
C VAL A 16 1.24 -14.34 1.05
N TRP A 17 2.37 -14.76 1.61
CA TRP A 17 3.33 -15.65 0.96
C TRP A 17 2.71 -16.97 0.52
N SER A 18 1.96 -17.64 1.39
CA SER A 18 1.31 -18.91 1.06
C SER A 18 0.35 -18.77 -0.13
N ARG A 19 -0.47 -17.71 -0.13
CA ARG A 19 -1.61 -17.57 -1.04
C ARG A 19 -1.27 -17.01 -2.41
N THR A 20 -0.23 -16.20 -2.49
CA THR A 20 0.20 -15.51 -3.72
C THR A 20 1.20 -16.31 -4.54
N ARG A 21 1.73 -17.43 -4.03
CA ARG A 21 2.64 -18.33 -4.78
C ARG A 21 2.10 -18.79 -6.12
N GLY A 22 0.78 -18.94 -6.23
CA GLY A 22 0.10 -19.32 -7.47
C GLY A 22 -0.31 -18.14 -8.35
N PHE A 23 -0.05 -16.89 -7.94
CA PHE A 23 -0.50 -15.73 -8.69
C PHE A 23 0.26 -15.59 -10.01
N THR A 24 -0.47 -15.24 -11.07
CA THR A 24 0.10 -14.75 -12.33
C THR A 24 0.73 -13.37 -12.12
N GLU A 25 1.60 -12.93 -13.03
CA GLU A 25 2.19 -11.59 -12.96
C GLU A 25 1.14 -10.48 -12.92
N GLN A 26 0.02 -10.66 -13.62
CA GLN A 26 -1.11 -9.71 -13.62
C GLN A 26 -1.81 -9.68 -12.25
N GLN A 27 -2.00 -10.84 -11.61
CA GLN A 27 -2.57 -10.93 -10.27
C GLN A 27 -1.66 -10.32 -9.21
N LYS A 28 -0.34 -10.53 -9.33
CA LYS A 28 0.64 -9.89 -8.46
C LYS A 28 0.59 -8.36 -8.61
N ALA A 29 0.60 -7.85 -9.84
CA ALA A 29 0.49 -6.42 -10.11
C ALA A 29 -0.83 -5.81 -9.60
N ALA A 30 -1.97 -6.50 -9.79
CA ALA A 30 -3.26 -6.05 -9.28
C ALA A 30 -3.29 -6.01 -7.73
N PHE A 31 -2.72 -7.04 -7.09
CA PHE A 31 -2.63 -7.12 -5.64
C PHE A 31 -1.78 -5.99 -5.05
N THR A 32 -0.58 -5.77 -5.60
CA THR A 32 0.33 -4.73 -5.11
C THR A 32 -0.18 -3.33 -5.42
N ALA A 33 -0.82 -3.11 -6.58
CA ALA A 33 -1.54 -1.87 -6.88
C ALA A 33 -2.65 -1.59 -5.86
N GLY A 34 -3.37 -2.64 -5.43
CA GLY A 34 -4.37 -2.55 -4.36
C GLY A 34 -3.78 -2.09 -3.03
N CYS A 35 -2.64 -2.67 -2.64
CA CYS A 35 -1.91 -2.26 -1.43
C CYS A 35 -1.45 -0.80 -1.55
N ALA A 36 -0.76 -0.45 -2.63
CA ALA A 36 -0.22 0.89 -2.85
C ALA A 36 -1.32 1.96 -2.89
N ARG A 37 -2.43 1.70 -3.59
CA ARG A 37 -3.59 2.61 -3.64
C ARG A 37 -4.13 2.90 -2.24
N ARG A 38 -4.30 1.87 -1.41
CA ARG A 38 -4.80 2.05 -0.04
C ARG A 38 -3.79 2.80 0.84
N THR A 39 -2.49 2.53 0.71
CA THR A 39 -1.44 3.32 1.38
C THR A 39 -1.47 4.79 0.96
N MET A 40 -1.67 5.08 -0.34
CA MET A 40 -1.89 6.45 -0.83
C MET A 40 -3.15 7.08 -0.22
N GLY A 41 -4.22 6.30 -0.02
CA GLY A 41 -5.42 6.72 0.70
C GLY A 41 -5.13 7.13 2.14
N LEU A 42 -4.29 6.37 2.85
CA LEU A 42 -3.85 6.73 4.20
C LEU A 42 -3.08 8.05 4.22
N TYR A 43 -2.14 8.25 3.30
CA TYR A 43 -1.44 9.54 3.16
C TYR A 43 -2.41 10.70 2.88
N LYS A 44 -3.46 10.45 2.08
CA LYS A 44 -4.49 11.43 1.72
C LYS A 44 -5.24 12.00 2.93
N ALA A 45 -5.26 11.30 4.07
CA ALA A 45 -5.82 11.81 5.33
C ALA A 45 -5.09 13.06 5.86
N TRP A 46 -3.78 13.18 5.62
CA TRP A 46 -3.01 14.38 5.96
C TRP A 46 -3.00 15.40 4.83
N GLU A 47 -2.87 14.94 3.59
CA GLU A 47 -2.75 15.82 2.42
C GLU A 47 -3.71 15.37 1.31
N PRO A 48 -4.93 15.94 1.25
CA PRO A 48 -5.96 15.48 0.32
C PRO A 48 -5.65 15.76 -1.15
N SER A 49 -4.71 16.67 -1.42
CA SER A 49 -4.26 17.05 -2.76
C SER A 49 -2.86 17.63 -2.68
N GLY A 50 -2.01 17.31 -3.66
CA GLY A 50 -0.66 17.87 -3.75
C GLY A 50 0.11 17.31 -4.94
N GLU A 51 1.29 17.87 -5.19
CA GLU A 51 2.21 17.40 -6.23
C GLU A 51 2.65 15.95 -5.97
N ALA A 52 2.95 15.62 -4.72
CA ALA A 52 3.32 14.27 -4.30
C ALA A 52 2.25 13.24 -4.67
N PHE A 53 0.97 13.52 -4.39
CA PHE A 53 -0.13 12.64 -4.76
C PHE A 53 -0.22 12.44 -6.28
N SER A 54 0.04 13.51 -7.06
CA SER A 54 0.04 13.42 -8.53
C SER A 54 1.19 12.56 -9.07
N ILE A 55 2.35 12.55 -8.40
CA ILE A 55 3.49 11.68 -8.71
C ILE A 55 3.13 10.21 -8.39
N LEU A 56 2.57 9.96 -7.21
CA LEU A 56 2.11 8.62 -6.79
C LEU A 56 1.09 8.04 -7.77
N GLU A 57 0.11 8.83 -8.21
CA GLU A 57 -0.91 8.43 -9.20
C GLU A 57 -0.30 8.01 -10.53
N ARG A 58 0.70 8.75 -11.04
CA ARG A 58 1.37 8.39 -12.30
C ARG A 58 2.08 7.05 -12.19
N GLY A 59 2.80 6.81 -11.09
CA GLY A 59 3.46 5.54 -10.84
C GLY A 59 2.46 4.39 -10.73
N LEU A 60 1.39 4.57 -9.94
CA LEU A 60 0.36 3.55 -9.74
C LEU A 60 -0.38 3.22 -11.04
N GLN A 61 -0.61 4.19 -11.91
CA GLN A 61 -1.25 3.98 -13.21
C GLN A 61 -0.44 3.01 -14.10
N LEU A 62 0.90 3.00 -13.99
CA LEU A 62 1.73 2.01 -14.69
C LEU A 62 1.42 0.59 -14.22
N VAL A 63 1.31 0.40 -12.90
CA VAL A 63 1.01 -0.90 -12.29
C VAL A 63 -0.38 -1.40 -12.73
N TRP A 64 -1.39 -0.53 -12.75
CA TRP A 64 -2.72 -0.89 -13.27
C TRP A 64 -2.70 -1.29 -14.75
N CYS A 65 -1.86 -0.62 -15.57
CA CYS A 65 -1.66 -1.03 -16.95
C CYS A 65 -1.05 -2.44 -17.05
N ALA A 66 -0.06 -2.78 -16.21
CA ALA A 66 0.52 -4.12 -16.16
C ALA A 66 -0.47 -5.18 -15.68
N ALA A 67 -1.28 -4.87 -14.66
CA ALA A 67 -2.38 -5.73 -14.22
C ALA A 67 -3.38 -6.01 -15.37
N GLY A 68 -3.59 -5.04 -16.27
CA GLY A 68 -4.38 -5.18 -17.49
C GLY A 68 -3.69 -5.90 -18.65
N GLY A 69 -2.47 -6.41 -18.45
CA GLY A 69 -1.70 -7.15 -19.45
C GLY A 69 -0.85 -6.28 -20.39
N HIS A 70 -0.68 -5.00 -20.09
CA HIS A 70 0.22 -4.14 -20.86
C HIS A 70 1.67 -4.27 -20.36
N ALA A 71 2.63 -4.41 -21.28
CA ALA A 71 4.04 -4.44 -20.90
C ALA A 71 4.52 -3.05 -20.43
N ILE A 72 5.24 -3.01 -19.31
CA ILE A 72 6.00 -1.84 -18.85
C ILE A 72 7.45 -2.04 -19.27
N THR A 73 8.07 -1.00 -19.84
CA THR A 73 9.51 -1.07 -20.17
C THR A 73 10.36 -0.64 -18.96
N PRO A 74 11.59 -1.18 -18.81
CA PRO A 74 12.49 -0.76 -17.75
C PRO A 74 12.76 0.75 -17.73
N GLU A 75 12.79 1.42 -18.88
CA GLU A 75 13.01 2.87 -18.98
C GLU A 75 11.83 3.65 -18.39
N LEU A 76 10.60 3.21 -18.66
CA LEU A 76 9.39 3.84 -18.13
C LEU A 76 9.31 3.65 -16.61
N ALA A 77 9.62 2.44 -16.13
CA ALA A 77 9.70 2.14 -14.71
C ALA A 77 10.79 2.96 -14.00
N SER A 78 11.98 3.07 -14.61
CA SER A 78 13.08 3.86 -14.06
C SER A 78 12.74 5.35 -13.97
N ALA A 79 12.07 5.91 -14.98
CA ALA A 79 11.63 7.30 -14.95
C ALA A 79 10.60 7.53 -13.82
N ALA A 80 9.63 6.64 -13.68
CA ALA A 80 8.63 6.73 -12.61
C ALA A 80 9.27 6.57 -11.21
N ASN A 81 10.18 5.61 -11.04
CA ASN A 81 10.90 5.42 -9.78
C ASN A 81 11.76 6.63 -9.42
N CYS A 82 12.40 7.29 -10.39
CA CYS A 82 13.15 8.53 -10.13
C CYS A 82 12.25 9.66 -9.57
N GLU A 83 11.04 9.82 -10.12
CA GLU A 83 10.07 10.79 -9.58
C GLU A 83 9.57 10.39 -8.19
N LEU A 84 9.36 9.10 -7.93
CA LEU A 84 8.91 8.58 -6.63
C LEU A 84 10.01 8.67 -5.56
N GLU A 85 11.26 8.42 -5.91
CA GLU A 85 12.43 8.56 -5.03
C GLU A 85 12.59 10.00 -4.55
N ALA A 86 12.25 10.99 -5.39
CA ALA A 86 12.27 12.40 -5.01
C ALA A 86 11.23 12.77 -3.94
N LEU A 87 10.27 11.88 -3.65
CA LEU A 87 9.31 12.06 -2.55
C LEU A 87 9.84 11.54 -1.22
N LEU A 88 10.84 10.66 -1.24
CA LEU A 88 11.39 10.05 -0.03
C LEU A 88 12.16 11.11 0.75
N LEU A 89 11.80 11.27 2.01
CA LEU A 89 12.45 12.23 2.90
C LEU A 89 13.71 11.60 3.52
N ASP A 90 14.69 12.44 3.84
CA ASP A 90 15.88 11.97 4.55
C ASP A 90 15.48 11.58 5.98
N GLU A 91 15.84 10.37 6.41
CA GLU A 91 15.51 9.85 7.75
C GLU A 91 16.16 10.68 8.87
N ASP A 92 17.20 11.45 8.53
CA ASP A 92 17.92 12.35 9.45
C ASP A 92 17.32 13.77 9.50
N ASP A 93 16.18 14.03 8.85
CA ASP A 93 15.50 15.33 8.91
C ASP A 93 14.82 15.54 10.28
N ASP A 94 15.19 16.62 10.98
CA ASP A 94 14.68 16.96 12.32
C ASP A 94 13.17 17.25 12.32
N ASP A 95 12.57 17.51 11.15
CA ASP A 95 11.12 17.75 10.96
C ASP A 95 10.33 16.48 10.59
N TRP A 96 10.83 15.29 10.92
CA TRP A 96 10.15 14.02 10.63
C TRP A 96 8.78 13.92 11.32
N THR A 97 7.72 13.83 10.51
CA THR A 97 6.33 13.73 11.02
C THR A 97 5.68 12.39 10.67
N GLY A 98 4.51 12.14 11.25
CA GLY A 98 3.65 11.04 10.83
C GLY A 98 3.25 11.10 9.36
N LYS A 99 2.97 12.32 8.87
CA LYS A 99 2.73 12.57 7.44
C LYS A 99 3.93 12.13 6.58
N SER A 100 5.16 12.45 7.00
CA SER A 100 6.40 12.06 6.32
C SER A 100 6.51 10.54 6.21
N SER A 101 6.26 9.82 7.32
CA SER A 101 6.35 8.36 7.37
C SER A 101 5.37 7.67 6.41
N VAL A 102 4.13 8.19 6.32
CA VAL A 102 3.10 7.60 5.46
C VAL A 102 3.29 7.99 3.98
N LEU A 103 3.85 9.18 3.70
CA LEU A 103 4.25 9.56 2.34
C LEU A 103 5.34 8.61 1.82
N ASP A 104 6.41 8.39 2.60
CA ASP A 104 7.48 7.46 2.24
C ASP A 104 6.94 6.05 2.01
N SER A 105 6.05 5.60 2.89
CA SER A 105 5.39 4.30 2.75
C SER A 105 4.58 4.19 1.45
N ALA A 106 3.86 5.25 1.07
CA ALA A 106 3.11 5.29 -0.18
C ALA A 106 4.04 5.27 -1.40
N ALA A 107 5.11 6.06 -1.40
CA ALA A 107 6.10 6.09 -2.49
C ALA A 107 6.77 4.72 -2.65
N ILE A 108 7.25 4.13 -1.55
CA ILE A 108 7.86 2.79 -1.54
C ILE A 108 6.87 1.74 -2.04
N ALA A 109 5.61 1.77 -1.59
CA ALA A 109 4.59 0.82 -2.04
C ALA A 109 4.36 0.91 -3.56
N VAL A 110 4.31 2.12 -4.13
CA VAL A 110 4.18 2.30 -5.59
C VAL A 110 5.42 1.80 -6.32
N MET A 111 6.63 2.18 -5.87
CA MET A 111 7.89 1.71 -6.48
C MET A 111 7.99 0.19 -6.49
N ARG A 112 7.66 -0.47 -5.37
CA ARG A 112 7.70 -1.94 -5.29
C ARG A 112 6.62 -2.60 -6.11
N SER A 113 5.48 -1.94 -6.28
CA SER A 113 4.44 -2.41 -7.19
C SER A 113 4.90 -2.33 -8.66
N ILE A 114 5.67 -1.31 -9.04
CA ILE A 114 6.31 -1.21 -10.35
C ILE A 114 7.35 -2.32 -10.53
N ASP A 115 8.19 -2.58 -9.52
CA ASP A 115 9.17 -3.68 -9.55
C ASP A 115 8.46 -5.03 -9.78
N VAL A 116 7.36 -5.30 -9.05
CA VAL A 116 6.53 -6.50 -9.24
C VAL A 116 5.95 -6.56 -10.65
N ALA A 117 5.48 -5.44 -11.20
CA ALA A 117 4.97 -5.38 -12.56
C ALA A 117 6.03 -5.66 -13.65
N LEU A 118 7.33 -5.48 -13.32
CA LEU A 118 8.46 -5.89 -14.16
C LEU A 118 8.87 -7.37 -13.96
N GLY A 119 8.18 -8.11 -13.09
CA GLY A 119 8.49 -9.50 -12.77
C GLY A 119 9.52 -9.68 -11.66
N ALA A 120 9.67 -8.67 -10.78
CA ALA A 120 10.52 -8.81 -9.60
C ALA A 120 10.00 -9.88 -8.62
N GLU A 121 10.88 -10.28 -7.70
CA GLU A 121 10.59 -11.38 -6.79
C GLU A 121 9.46 -11.09 -5.79
N PHE A 122 8.96 -12.19 -5.22
CA PHE A 122 7.85 -12.18 -4.27
C PHE A 122 8.05 -11.25 -3.06
N GLN A 123 9.30 -11.07 -2.60
CA GLN A 123 9.64 -10.19 -1.47
C GLN A 123 9.06 -8.77 -1.61
N TYR A 124 8.91 -8.28 -2.85
CA TYR A 124 8.36 -6.94 -3.11
C TYR A 124 6.86 -6.85 -2.85
N MET A 125 6.12 -7.96 -2.99
CA MET A 125 4.71 -8.02 -2.61
C MET A 125 4.57 -7.91 -1.09
N GLU A 126 5.43 -8.59 -0.33
CA GLU A 126 5.45 -8.48 1.13
C GLU A 126 5.75 -7.06 1.58
N TRP A 127 6.68 -6.38 0.88
CA TRP A 127 6.99 -4.98 1.18
C TRP A 127 5.80 -4.06 0.94
N CYS A 128 5.03 -4.24 -0.14
CA CYS A 128 3.80 -3.46 -0.35
C CYS A 128 2.78 -3.68 0.80
N VAL A 129 2.65 -4.93 1.27
CA VAL A 129 1.80 -5.25 2.43
C VAL A 129 2.34 -4.59 3.70
N SER A 130 3.66 -4.65 3.95
CA SER A 130 4.28 -3.97 5.09
C SER A 130 3.99 -2.48 5.07
N GLN A 131 4.14 -1.80 3.91
CA GLN A 131 3.90 -0.36 3.84
C GLN A 131 2.46 0.01 4.21
N LEU A 132 1.47 -0.78 3.78
CA LEU A 132 0.06 -0.57 4.13
C LEU A 132 -0.17 -0.78 5.63
N LEU A 133 0.33 -1.88 6.19
CA LEU A 133 0.12 -2.22 7.60
C LEU A 133 0.88 -1.28 8.54
N ASP A 134 2.12 -0.94 8.21
CA ASP A 134 2.93 0.00 8.99
C ASP A 134 2.28 1.39 9.00
N SER A 135 1.72 1.84 7.86
CA SER A 135 0.98 3.11 7.78
C SER A 135 -0.31 3.09 8.60
N ALA A 136 -1.08 1.99 8.54
CA ALA A 136 -2.30 1.84 9.33
C ALA A 136 -2.00 1.76 10.83
N TYR A 137 -0.96 1.01 11.20
CA TYR A 137 -0.49 0.91 12.58
C TYR A 137 -0.05 2.28 13.10
N PHE A 138 0.67 3.05 12.28
CA PHE A 138 1.10 4.39 12.63
C PHE A 138 -0.09 5.29 12.95
N ILE A 139 -1.12 5.33 12.09
CA ILE A 139 -2.36 6.09 12.33
C ILE A 139 -3.03 5.68 13.65
N VAL A 140 -3.11 4.38 13.92
CA VAL A 140 -3.70 3.86 15.16
C VAL A 140 -2.89 4.30 16.40
N ASN A 141 -1.56 4.32 16.32
CA ASN A 141 -0.74 4.80 17.44
C ASN A 141 -0.90 6.30 17.66
N GLU A 142 -0.91 7.11 16.60
CA GLU A 142 -1.14 8.56 16.71
C GLU A 142 -2.51 8.89 17.29
N ALA A 143 -3.54 8.12 16.92
CA ALA A 143 -4.90 8.28 17.43
C ALA A 143 -5.10 7.69 18.84
N SER A 144 -4.16 6.88 19.33
CA SER A 144 -4.20 6.40 20.70
C SER A 144 -3.62 7.48 21.61
N ASP A 145 -4.43 8.05 22.50
CA ASP A 145 -4.00 8.99 23.57
C ASP A 145 -2.96 8.38 24.55
N SER A 146 -2.47 7.18 24.26
CA SER A 146 -1.52 6.42 25.05
C SER A 146 -0.10 6.89 24.74
N SER A 147 0.67 7.20 25.78
CA SER A 147 2.12 7.36 25.66
C SER A 147 2.83 6.05 25.30
N ASP A 148 2.14 4.92 25.48
CA ASP A 148 2.61 3.58 25.16
C ASP A 148 2.05 3.14 23.81
N TYR A 149 2.85 2.40 23.04
CA TYR A 149 2.45 1.82 21.76
C TYR A 149 1.23 0.89 21.88
N VAL A 150 0.41 0.85 20.84
CA VAL A 150 -0.73 -0.05 20.74
C VAL A 150 -0.26 -1.50 20.58
N LEU A 151 -0.39 -2.29 21.64
CA LEU A 151 0.06 -3.69 21.67
C LEU A 151 -0.80 -4.64 20.82
N ASP A 152 -2.07 -4.32 20.66
CA ASP A 152 -3.03 -5.11 19.87
C ASP A 152 -3.75 -4.20 18.86
N PRO A 153 -3.11 -3.88 17.73
CA PRO A 153 -3.75 -3.04 16.71
C PRO A 153 -4.93 -3.76 16.04
N GLU A 154 -4.99 -5.10 16.03
CA GLU A 154 -6.13 -5.83 15.46
C GLU A 154 -7.44 -5.59 16.22
N ALA A 155 -7.37 -5.16 17.49
CA ALA A 155 -8.54 -4.76 18.26
C ALA A 155 -9.12 -3.40 17.81
N TRP A 156 -8.38 -2.60 17.03
CA TRP A 156 -8.86 -1.32 16.52
C TRP A 156 -9.68 -1.53 15.25
N PRO A 157 -10.94 -1.03 15.18
CA PRO A 157 -11.82 -1.25 14.03
C PRO A 157 -11.19 -0.86 12.69
N PHE A 158 -10.47 0.25 12.67
CA PHE A 158 -9.78 0.76 11.48
C PHE A 158 -8.68 -0.20 10.98
N PHE A 159 -7.82 -0.71 11.87
CA PHE A 159 -6.77 -1.63 11.49
C PHE A 159 -7.33 -3.01 11.10
N ALA A 160 -8.36 -3.49 11.82
CA ALA A 160 -9.06 -4.71 11.47
C ALA A 160 -9.69 -4.64 10.07
N GLN A 161 -10.21 -3.47 9.68
CA GLN A 161 -10.72 -3.22 8.33
C GLN A 161 -9.61 -3.24 7.28
N VAL A 162 -8.44 -2.65 7.56
CA VAL A 162 -7.27 -2.73 6.67
C VAL A 162 -6.84 -4.18 6.44
N LEU A 163 -6.81 -5.01 7.49
CA LEU A 163 -6.56 -6.44 7.34
C LEU A 163 -7.67 -7.15 6.55
N SER A 164 -8.93 -6.82 6.81
CA SER A 164 -10.07 -7.43 6.12
C SER A 164 -10.00 -7.23 4.60
N VAL A 165 -9.69 -6.02 4.13
CA VAL A 165 -9.61 -5.78 2.68
C VAL A 165 -8.40 -6.48 2.04
N LEU A 166 -7.29 -6.61 2.77
CA LEU A 166 -6.13 -7.39 2.32
C LEU A 166 -6.52 -8.87 2.09
N TRP A 167 -7.29 -9.45 3.02
CA TRP A 167 -7.78 -10.82 2.87
C TRP A 167 -8.77 -10.96 1.72
N GLN A 168 -9.66 -9.99 1.55
CA GLN A 168 -10.61 -9.96 0.44
C GLN A 168 -9.93 -9.82 -0.93
N ASP A 169 -8.79 -9.12 -1.02
CA ASP A 169 -7.98 -9.07 -2.24
C ASP A 169 -7.34 -10.43 -2.54
N LEU A 170 -6.77 -11.08 -1.52
CA LEU A 170 -6.20 -12.41 -1.67
C LEU A 170 -7.26 -13.44 -2.08
N ASP A 171 -8.47 -13.34 -1.53
CA ASP A 171 -9.60 -14.18 -1.94
C ASP A 171 -10.01 -13.89 -3.38
N ALA A 172 -10.21 -12.62 -3.73
CA ALA A 172 -10.69 -12.21 -5.06
C ALA A 172 -9.71 -12.55 -6.18
N LEU A 173 -8.41 -12.45 -5.93
CA LEU A 173 -7.36 -12.71 -6.90
C LEU A 173 -6.88 -14.18 -6.90
N SER A 174 -7.31 -14.98 -5.93
CA SER A 174 -6.95 -16.40 -5.88
C SER A 174 -7.72 -17.26 -6.90
N GLY A 175 -7.05 -18.30 -7.39
CA GLY A 175 -7.61 -19.28 -8.34
C GLY A 175 -7.35 -18.92 -9.81
N ASP A 176 -8.02 -19.66 -10.72
CA ASP A 176 -8.02 -19.40 -12.17
C ASP A 176 -8.90 -18.18 -12.51
N CYS A 177 -8.72 -17.08 -11.78
CA CYS A 177 -9.32 -15.81 -12.11
C CYS A 177 -8.58 -15.26 -13.33
N ASP A 178 -9.19 -15.42 -14.51
CA ASP A 178 -8.82 -14.64 -15.68
C ASP A 178 -9.10 -13.16 -15.34
N LEU A 179 -8.03 -12.37 -15.21
CA LEU A 179 -8.07 -10.91 -15.06
C LEU A 179 -8.55 -10.24 -16.36
N HIS A 180 -9.67 -10.68 -16.89
CA HIS A 180 -10.32 -10.04 -18.00
C HIS A 180 -10.71 -8.61 -17.61
N ARG A 181 -10.78 -7.73 -18.61
CA ARG A 181 -10.95 -6.27 -18.43
C ARG A 181 -12.06 -5.87 -17.46
N GLU A 182 -13.19 -6.58 -17.47
CA GLU A 182 -14.35 -6.27 -16.62
C GLU A 182 -14.11 -6.57 -15.14
N PHE A 183 -13.45 -7.69 -14.83
CA PHE A 183 -13.04 -8.01 -13.47
C PHE A 183 -12.06 -6.97 -12.95
N LEU A 184 -11.00 -6.67 -13.72
CA LEU A 184 -9.98 -5.72 -13.28
C LEU A 184 -10.58 -4.34 -13.05
N ALA A 185 -11.50 -3.87 -13.91
CA ALA A 185 -12.19 -2.60 -13.70
C ALA A 185 -13.05 -2.61 -12.42
N THR A 186 -13.76 -3.72 -12.15
CA THR A 186 -14.56 -3.89 -10.94
C THR A 186 -13.69 -3.91 -9.69
N TYR A 187 -12.60 -4.68 -9.73
CA TYR A 187 -11.62 -4.77 -8.65
C TYR A 187 -10.97 -3.40 -8.37
N GLN A 188 -10.48 -2.72 -9.42
CA GLN A 188 -9.90 -1.38 -9.28
C GLN A 188 -10.92 -0.41 -8.68
N SER A 189 -12.17 -0.39 -9.16
CA SER A 189 -13.22 0.46 -8.60
C SER A 189 -13.48 0.17 -7.11
N ARG A 190 -13.43 -1.10 -6.68
CA ARG A 190 -13.56 -1.46 -5.26
C ARG A 190 -12.40 -0.90 -4.45
N VAL A 191 -11.16 -1.11 -4.92
CA VAL A 191 -9.95 -0.61 -4.26
C VAL A 191 -10.00 0.91 -4.12
N GLU A 192 -10.44 1.64 -5.15
CA GLU A 192 -10.59 3.11 -5.08
C GLU A 192 -11.60 3.55 -4.01
N GLN A 193 -12.75 2.86 -3.92
CA GLN A 193 -13.78 3.15 -2.92
C GLN A 193 -13.27 2.89 -1.49
N GLU A 194 -12.64 1.73 -1.28
CA GLU A 194 -12.05 1.36 0.02
C GLU A 194 -10.92 2.32 0.42
N SER A 195 -10.08 2.72 -0.54
CA SER A 195 -9.03 3.71 -0.31
C SER A 195 -9.59 5.07 0.10
N ALA A 196 -10.68 5.51 -0.51
CA ALA A 196 -11.34 6.77 -0.13
C ALA A 196 -12.00 6.68 1.25
N GLN A 197 -12.62 5.53 1.56
CA GLN A 197 -13.19 5.26 2.88
C GLN A 197 -12.09 5.27 3.96
N MET A 198 -10.99 4.56 3.74
CA MET A 198 -9.85 4.54 4.67
C MET A 198 -9.25 5.93 4.89
N ALA A 199 -9.14 6.75 3.85
CA ALA A 199 -8.69 8.13 3.97
C ALA A 199 -9.61 8.94 4.92
N SER A 200 -10.93 8.78 4.77
CA SER A 200 -11.91 9.47 5.60
C SER A 200 -11.88 9.00 7.06
N GLU A 201 -11.73 7.69 7.29
CA GLU A 201 -11.68 7.12 8.65
C GLU A 201 -10.36 7.45 9.34
N ALA A 202 -9.23 7.37 8.63
CA ALA A 202 -7.93 7.80 9.13
C ALA A 202 -7.97 9.28 9.53
N ARG A 203 -8.57 10.14 8.71
CA ARG A 203 -8.74 11.56 9.04
C ARG A 203 -9.53 11.75 10.33
N ALA A 204 -10.66 11.05 10.45
CA ALA A 204 -11.51 11.14 11.63
C ALA A 204 -10.78 10.67 12.91
N LEU A 205 -9.91 9.67 12.81
CA LEU A 205 -9.07 9.21 13.92
C LEU A 205 -8.00 10.24 14.31
N LEU A 206 -7.36 10.88 13.33
CA LEU A 206 -6.31 11.87 13.56
C LEU A 206 -6.84 13.21 14.08
N ASP A 207 -8.13 13.51 13.85
CA ASP A 207 -8.80 14.72 14.33
C ASP A 207 -9.47 14.54 15.72
N ALA A 208 -9.55 13.31 16.24
CA ALA A 208 -10.17 12.97 17.52
C ALA A 208 -9.26 13.29 18.71
#